data_AF-A0A0P7GC96-F1
#
_entry.id   AF-A0A0P7GC96-F1
#
_cell.length_a   1.000
_cell.length_b   1.000
_cell.length_c   1.000
_cell.angle_alpha   90.00
_cell.angle_beta   90.00
_cell.angle_gamma   90.00
#
_symmetry.space_group_name_H-M   'P 1'
#
loop_
_entity.id
_entity.type
_entity.pdbx_description
1 polymer ?
#
loop_
_entity_poly.entity_id
_entity_poly.type
_entity_poly.pdbx_seq_one_letter_code
_entity_poly.pdbx_strand_id
1 'polypeptide(L)'
;MMYAAHKAAGGMTSIYRQLGIGCERLFREVIKDTLSLSEEQVKWRYQVPIDDTDRLKTLTLDGRIELTDVVDDDQRNRISAWIDHQRARLNITQELKGVVFEVRQGYKSADSKRQNGDLSNSAQALGRGYIMGLVLMSTQMNRAVRARYELANIPVLLGTSGDEDNATSTFAFFRDVIGYDLGDFFERNSDSMRAEVIQILEELLSA
;
A
#
# COMPACT_ATOMS: atom_id res chain seq x y z
N MET A 1 7.44 -33.10 -18.83
CA MET A 1 7.54 -31.69 -19.25
C MET A 1 6.33 -30.85 -18.84
N MET A 2 5.10 -31.23 -19.18
CA MET A 2 3.89 -30.44 -18.83
C MET A 2 3.66 -30.27 -17.31
N TYR A 3 3.87 -31.32 -16.50
CA TYR A 3 3.73 -31.27 -15.05
C TYR A 3 4.71 -30.31 -14.38
N ALA A 4 5.99 -30.36 -14.76
CA ALA A 4 7.02 -29.44 -14.26
C ALA A 4 6.74 -27.98 -14.64
N ALA A 5 6.30 -27.72 -15.87
CA ALA A 5 5.91 -26.38 -16.32
C ALA A 5 4.68 -25.84 -15.54
N HIS A 6 3.67 -26.68 -15.29
CA HIS A 6 2.50 -26.30 -14.50
C HIS A 6 2.85 -26.04 -13.03
N LYS A 7 3.70 -26.88 -12.43
CA LYS A 7 4.21 -26.71 -11.06
C LYS A 7 5.03 -25.42 -10.92
N ALA A 8 5.92 -25.14 -11.86
CA ALA A 8 6.70 -23.91 -11.92
C ALA A 8 5.80 -22.66 -12.01
N ALA A 9 4.78 -22.68 -12.88
CA ALA A 9 3.84 -21.56 -13.02
C ALA A 9 3.03 -21.31 -11.73
N GLY A 10 2.57 -22.37 -11.06
CA GLY A 10 1.91 -22.28 -9.76
C GLY A 10 2.84 -21.76 -8.66
N GLY A 11 4.06 -22.27 -8.61
CA GLY A 11 5.11 -21.84 -7.67
C GLY A 11 5.45 -20.36 -7.81
N MET A 12 5.68 -19.88 -9.04
CA MET A 12 5.94 -18.46 -9.31
C MET A 12 4.78 -17.57 -8.84
N THR A 13 3.53 -17.97 -9.07
CA THR A 13 2.36 -17.21 -8.61
C THR A 13 2.32 -17.11 -7.08
N SER A 14 2.70 -18.18 -6.37
CA SER A 14 2.80 -18.19 -4.91
C SER A 14 3.87 -17.23 -4.41
N ILE A 15 5.07 -17.24 -5.00
CA ILE A 15 6.18 -16.34 -4.63
C ILE A 15 5.76 -14.89 -4.79
N TYR A 16 5.17 -14.52 -5.94
CA TYR A 16 4.69 -13.15 -6.15
C TYR A 16 3.69 -12.70 -5.08
N ARG A 17 2.80 -13.60 -4.64
CA ARG A 17 1.86 -13.31 -3.55
C ARG A 17 2.58 -13.11 -2.23
N GLN A 18 3.56 -13.96 -1.91
CA GLN A 18 4.33 -13.85 -0.66
C GLN A 18 5.18 -12.58 -0.62
N LEU A 19 5.79 -12.18 -1.74
CA LEU A 19 6.48 -10.90 -1.84
C LEU A 19 5.52 -9.73 -1.60
N GLY A 20 4.30 -9.80 -2.13
CA GLY A 20 3.25 -8.82 -1.83
C GLY A 20 2.93 -8.70 -0.33
N ILE A 21 2.74 -9.84 0.34
CA ILE A 21 2.51 -9.90 1.79
C ILE A 21 3.73 -9.36 2.56
N GLY A 22 4.95 -9.66 2.10
CA GLY A 22 6.18 -9.14 2.68
C GLY A 22 6.27 -7.62 2.58
N CYS A 23 5.95 -7.05 1.42
CA CYS A 23 5.90 -5.60 1.23
C CYS A 23 4.86 -4.92 2.12
N GLU A 24 3.67 -5.52 2.26
CA GLU A 24 2.61 -5.03 3.16
C GLU A 24 3.09 -4.99 4.61
N ARG A 25 3.70 -6.09 5.09
CA ARG A 25 4.24 -6.18 6.45
C ARG A 25 5.36 -5.17 6.67
N LEU A 26 6.32 -5.07 5.75
CA LEU A 26 7.39 -4.09 5.84
C LEU A 26 6.85 -2.67 5.89
N PHE A 27 5.90 -2.33 5.02
CA PHE A 27 5.24 -1.02 5.02
C PHE A 27 4.65 -0.71 6.40
N ARG A 28 3.90 -1.66 6.97
CA ARG A 28 3.26 -1.51 8.28
C ARG A 28 4.27 -1.37 9.41
N GLU A 29 5.32 -2.18 9.42
CA GLU A 29 6.38 -2.10 10.43
C GLU A 29 7.12 -0.76 10.37
N VAL A 30 7.47 -0.29 9.17
CA VAL A 30 8.15 1.01 9.01
C VAL A 30 7.30 2.16 9.55
N ILE A 31 6.02 2.23 9.20
CA ILE A 31 5.16 3.31 9.73
C ILE A 31 4.98 3.20 11.25
N LYS A 32 4.90 1.97 11.78
CA LYS A 32 4.73 1.70 13.20
C LYS A 32 5.94 2.22 13.98
N ASP A 33 7.14 1.80 13.56
CA ASP A 33 8.38 2.13 14.24
C ASP A 33 8.74 3.62 14.07
N THR A 34 8.61 4.16 12.85
CA THR A 34 9.02 5.54 12.54
C THR A 34 8.13 6.56 13.24
N LEU A 35 6.83 6.28 13.36
CA LEU A 35 5.84 7.19 13.94
C LEU A 35 5.48 6.82 15.39
N SER A 36 6.17 5.83 15.98
CA SER A 36 5.91 5.33 17.34
C SER A 36 4.44 4.92 17.57
N LEU A 37 3.80 4.35 16.55
CA LEU A 37 2.42 3.88 16.62
C LEU A 37 2.36 2.47 17.20
N SER A 38 1.24 2.14 17.84
CA SER A 38 0.95 0.77 18.25
C SER A 38 0.38 -0.07 17.11
N GLU A 39 0.40 -1.39 17.30
CA GLU A 39 -0.25 -2.37 16.39
C GLU A 39 -1.72 -2.06 16.09
N GLU A 40 -2.49 -1.54 17.05
CA GLU A 40 -3.89 -1.20 16.80
C GLU A 40 -4.05 0.15 16.11
N GLN A 41 -3.10 1.08 16.28
CA GLN A 41 -3.14 2.39 15.63
C GLN A 41 -2.81 2.32 14.13
N VAL A 42 -1.98 1.35 13.71
CA VAL A 42 -1.69 1.13 12.29
C VAL A 42 -2.74 0.30 11.56
N LYS A 43 -3.73 -0.26 12.28
CA LYS A 43 -4.81 -1.05 11.69
C LYS A 43 -6.02 -0.18 11.38
N TRP A 44 -6.55 -0.36 10.17
CA TRP A 44 -7.86 0.15 9.82
C TRP A 44 -8.79 -0.99 9.46
N ARG A 45 -9.99 -0.95 10.03
CA ARG A 45 -11.03 -1.95 9.79
C ARG A 45 -12.41 -1.34 9.85
N TYR A 46 -13.32 -1.90 9.08
CA TYR A 46 -14.74 -1.59 9.15
C TYR A 46 -15.57 -2.83 8.84
N GLN A 47 -16.85 -2.78 9.20
CA GLN A 47 -17.77 -3.89 9.01
C GLN A 47 -18.81 -3.55 7.96
N VAL A 48 -19.12 -4.52 7.10
CA VAL A 48 -20.20 -4.45 6.11
C VAL A 48 -21.13 -5.64 6.31
N PRO A 49 -22.44 -5.48 6.11
CA PRO A 49 -23.36 -6.61 6.13
C PRO A 49 -23.03 -7.62 5.03
N ILE A 50 -23.26 -8.90 5.31
CA ILE A 50 -23.17 -9.98 4.34
C ILE A 50 -24.58 -10.25 3.82
N ASP A 51 -24.92 -9.67 2.65
CA ASP A 51 -26.20 -9.84 1.96
C ASP A 51 -27.41 -9.78 2.93
N ASP A 52 -28.47 -10.56 2.69
CA ASP A 52 -29.68 -10.62 3.53
C ASP A 52 -29.47 -11.38 4.86
N THR A 53 -28.27 -11.33 5.44
CA THR A 53 -27.97 -11.97 6.73
C THR A 53 -27.61 -10.92 7.78
N ASP A 54 -27.89 -11.21 9.05
CA ASP A 54 -27.43 -10.39 10.20
C ASP A 54 -25.92 -10.49 10.45
N ARG A 55 -25.16 -11.17 9.57
CA ARG A 55 -23.73 -11.35 9.74
C ARG A 55 -22.97 -10.18 9.14
N LEU A 56 -21.91 -9.76 9.84
CA LEU A 56 -21.01 -8.72 9.39
C LEU A 56 -19.69 -9.32 8.89
N LYS A 57 -19.20 -8.83 7.74
CA LYS A 57 -17.86 -9.07 7.23
C LYS A 57 -16.97 -7.90 7.65
N THR A 58 -15.85 -8.21 8.29
CA THR A 58 -14.80 -7.22 8.56
C THR A 58 -13.91 -7.08 7.32
N LEU A 59 -13.73 -5.84 6.87
CA LEU A 59 -12.79 -5.44 5.84
C LEU A 59 -11.67 -4.64 6.48
N THR A 60 -10.46 -4.80 5.96
CA THR A 60 -9.24 -4.19 6.49
C THR A 60 -8.45 -3.52 5.37
N LEU A 61 -7.67 -2.52 5.75
CA LEU A 61 -6.62 -1.93 4.92
C LEU A 61 -5.26 -2.13 5.58
N ASP A 62 -4.22 -1.96 4.79
CA ASP A 62 -2.87 -2.43 5.09
C ASP A 62 -2.11 -1.51 6.06
N GLY A 63 -2.53 -0.25 6.18
CA GLY A 63 -1.97 0.71 7.12
C GLY A 63 -2.93 1.84 7.45
N ARG A 64 -2.70 2.51 8.59
CA ARG A 64 -3.41 3.69 9.04
C ARG A 64 -2.44 4.66 9.72
N ILE A 65 -2.61 5.94 9.44
CA ILE A 65 -2.00 7.03 10.19
C ILE A 65 -3.11 8.03 10.50
N GLU A 66 -3.42 8.21 11.78
CA GLU A 66 -4.31 9.27 12.26
C GLU A 66 -3.47 10.38 12.88
N LEU A 67 -3.73 11.64 12.51
CA LEU A 67 -2.90 12.76 12.91
C LEU A 67 -2.81 12.90 14.44
N THR A 68 -3.87 12.58 15.17
CA THR A 68 -3.89 12.64 16.63
C THR A 68 -3.09 11.52 17.30
N ASP A 69 -2.80 10.43 16.58
CA ASP A 69 -1.97 9.32 17.09
C ASP A 69 -0.47 9.64 16.95
N VAL A 70 -0.08 10.60 16.09
CA VAL A 70 1.32 11.02 15.88
C VAL A 70 1.71 12.04 16.94
N VAL A 71 2.58 11.64 17.85
CA VAL A 71 3.01 12.45 19.01
C VAL A 71 4.00 13.54 18.62
N ASP A 72 4.94 13.23 17.71
CA ASP A 72 5.94 14.17 17.23
C ASP A 72 5.31 15.23 16.32
N ASP A 73 5.48 16.50 16.70
CA ASP A 73 4.85 17.64 16.02
C ASP A 73 5.37 17.81 14.58
N ASP A 74 6.67 17.62 14.35
CA ASP A 74 7.27 17.80 13.04
C ASP A 74 6.83 16.69 12.08
N GLN A 75 6.81 15.44 12.55
CA GLN A 75 6.24 14.31 11.79
C GLN A 75 4.76 14.55 11.47
N ARG A 76 3.97 14.94 12.46
CA ARG A 76 2.55 15.23 12.29
C ARG A 76 2.31 16.34 11.27
N ASN A 77 3.11 17.41 11.31
CA ASN A 77 3.02 18.52 10.36
C ASN A 77 3.35 18.08 8.93
N ARG A 78 4.39 17.27 8.72
CA ARG A 78 4.72 16.71 7.40
C ARG A 78 3.57 15.85 6.84
N ILE A 79 2.99 15.00 7.68
CA ILE A 79 1.86 14.13 7.29
C ILE A 79 0.61 14.96 6.98
N SER A 80 0.28 15.94 7.83
CA SER A 80 -0.86 16.84 7.60
C SER A 80 -0.70 17.63 6.31
N ALA A 81 0.48 18.21 6.07
CA ALA A 81 0.77 18.94 4.85
C ALA A 81 0.66 18.07 3.60
N TRP A 82 1.11 16.80 3.67
CA TRP A 82 0.92 15.86 2.58
C TRP A 82 -0.56 15.52 2.34
N ILE A 83 -1.34 15.30 3.40
CA ILE A 83 -2.79 15.06 3.29
C ILE A 83 -3.47 16.26 2.62
N ASP A 84 -3.17 17.48 3.05
CA ASP A 84 -3.73 18.71 2.48
C ASP A 84 -3.34 18.92 1.01
N HIS A 85 -2.09 18.60 0.67
CA HIS A 85 -1.64 18.60 -0.71
C HIS A 85 -2.43 17.61 -1.57
N GLN A 86 -2.65 16.39 -1.09
CA GLN A 86 -3.46 15.40 -1.81
C GLN A 86 -4.93 15.82 -1.91
N ARG A 87 -5.49 16.39 -0.85
CA ARG A 87 -6.86 16.93 -0.87
C ARG A 87 -7.03 17.98 -1.95
N ALA A 88 -6.11 18.94 -2.03
CA ALA A 88 -6.12 19.97 -3.05
C ALA A 88 -5.99 19.39 -4.47
N ARG A 89 -5.03 18.48 -4.69
CA ARG A 89 -4.82 17.82 -6.01
C ARG A 89 -6.02 17.03 -6.48
N LEU A 90 -6.74 16.41 -5.56
CA LEU A 90 -7.88 15.55 -5.85
C LEU A 90 -9.23 16.24 -5.64
N ASN A 91 -9.26 17.55 -5.40
CA ASN A 91 -10.47 18.33 -5.15
C ASN A 91 -11.35 17.80 -4.00
N ILE A 92 -10.72 17.30 -2.94
CA ILE A 92 -11.41 16.87 -1.71
C ILE A 92 -11.57 18.08 -0.80
N THR A 93 -12.80 18.52 -0.57
CA THR A 93 -13.09 19.71 0.25
C THR A 93 -13.18 19.40 1.74
N GLN A 94 -13.53 18.16 2.10
CA GLN A 94 -13.66 17.71 3.49
C GLN A 94 -12.31 17.70 4.21
N GLU A 95 -12.28 18.17 5.47
CA GLU A 95 -11.16 18.01 6.40
C GLU A 95 -10.94 16.53 6.75
N LEU A 96 -9.70 16.08 6.69
CA LEU A 96 -9.35 14.69 6.91
C LEU A 96 -8.46 14.55 8.13
N LYS A 97 -8.77 13.58 8.98
CA LYS A 97 -8.03 13.32 10.22
C LYS A 97 -6.85 12.37 10.04
N GLY A 98 -6.67 11.82 8.83
CA GLY A 98 -5.58 10.88 8.56
C GLY A 98 -5.62 10.26 7.17
N VAL A 99 -4.79 9.24 7.00
CA VAL A 99 -4.66 8.44 5.78
C VAL A 99 -4.71 6.95 6.12
N VAL A 100 -5.30 6.17 5.22
CA VAL A 100 -5.28 4.70 5.23
C VAL A 100 -4.68 4.19 3.93
N PHE A 101 -4.08 3.01 3.95
CA PHE A 101 -3.28 2.52 2.82
C PHE A 101 -3.72 1.15 2.34
N GLU A 102 -3.72 0.98 1.02
CA GLU A 102 -3.69 -0.33 0.36
C GLU A 102 -2.33 -0.46 -0.31
N VAL A 103 -1.57 -1.49 0.06
CA VAL A 103 -0.18 -1.70 -0.35
C VAL A 103 -0.11 -2.83 -1.36
N ARG A 104 0.59 -2.58 -2.47
CA ARG A 104 0.72 -3.52 -3.57
C ARG A 104 2.15 -3.61 -4.06
N GLN A 105 2.60 -4.82 -4.34
CA GLN A 105 3.89 -5.01 -5.02
C GLN A 105 3.84 -4.43 -6.46
N GLY A 106 2.69 -4.58 -7.13
CA GLY A 106 2.44 -4.01 -8.45
C GLY A 106 1.01 -4.25 -8.91
N TYR A 107 0.60 -3.58 -9.98
CA TYR A 107 -0.77 -3.61 -10.50
C TYR A 107 -0.80 -4.15 -11.93
N LYS A 108 -0.62 -5.47 -12.08
CA LYS A 108 -0.45 -6.13 -13.38
C LYS A 108 -1.76 -6.46 -14.10
N SER A 109 -2.83 -6.75 -13.37
CA SER A 109 -4.14 -7.05 -13.96
C SER A 109 -5.09 -5.87 -13.74
N ALA A 110 -5.69 -5.36 -14.82
CA ALA A 110 -6.82 -4.43 -14.75
C ALA A 110 -8.12 -5.18 -14.33
N ASP A 111 -8.00 -6.03 -13.30
CA ASP A 111 -9.09 -6.84 -12.77
C ASP A 111 -10.17 -5.95 -12.19
N SER A 112 -11.39 -6.06 -12.70
CA SER A 112 -12.50 -5.17 -12.34
C SER A 112 -12.98 -5.40 -10.91
N LYS A 113 -12.94 -6.64 -10.42
CA LYS A 113 -13.33 -6.99 -9.05
C LYS A 113 -12.42 -6.29 -8.04
N ARG A 114 -11.11 -6.36 -8.25
CA ARG A 114 -10.10 -5.67 -7.43
C ARG A 114 -10.28 -4.16 -7.45
N GLN A 115 -10.47 -3.56 -8.64
CA GLN A 115 -10.72 -2.12 -8.74
C GLN A 115 -11.95 -1.69 -7.97
N ASN A 116 -13.06 -2.42 -8.10
CA ASN A 116 -14.29 -2.08 -7.41
C ASN A 116 -14.16 -2.22 -5.89
N GLY A 117 -13.34 -3.18 -5.42
CA GLY A 117 -12.97 -3.29 -4.01
C GLY A 117 -12.24 -2.04 -3.51
N ASP A 118 -11.21 -1.59 -4.23
CA ASP A 118 -10.42 -0.40 -3.87
C ASP A 118 -11.29 0.87 -3.84
N LEU A 119 -12.17 1.04 -4.83
CA LEU A 119 -13.10 2.17 -4.89
C LEU A 119 -14.09 2.15 -3.72
N SER A 120 -14.60 0.96 -3.35
CA SER A 120 -15.50 0.82 -2.20
C SER A 120 -14.79 1.12 -0.88
N ASN A 121 -13.56 0.62 -0.70
CA ASN A 121 -12.72 0.92 0.45
C ASN A 121 -12.44 2.42 0.57
N SER A 122 -12.12 3.09 -0.55
CA SER A 122 -11.85 4.52 -0.58
C SER A 122 -13.07 5.34 -0.15
N ALA A 123 -14.27 5.02 -0.68
CA ALA A 123 -15.49 5.69 -0.28
C ALA A 123 -15.78 5.53 1.23
N GLN A 124 -15.48 4.34 1.79
CA GLN A 124 -15.65 4.07 3.23
C GLN A 124 -14.62 4.79 4.09
N ALA A 125 -13.37 4.90 3.62
CA ALA A 125 -12.32 5.68 4.27
C ALA A 125 -12.70 7.17 4.31
N LEU A 126 -13.10 7.72 3.16
CA LEU A 126 -13.47 9.13 3.03
C LEU A 126 -14.67 9.48 3.90
N GLY A 127 -15.71 8.65 3.90
CA GLY A 127 -16.87 8.81 4.79
C GLY A 127 -16.54 8.77 6.29
N ARG A 128 -15.34 8.29 6.66
CA ARG A 128 -14.82 8.24 8.04
C ARG A 128 -13.72 9.27 8.30
N GLY A 129 -13.49 10.19 7.37
CA GLY A 129 -12.51 11.27 7.49
C GLY A 129 -11.07 10.87 7.16
N TYR A 130 -10.84 9.80 6.41
CA TYR A 130 -9.51 9.42 5.93
C TYR A 130 -9.42 9.51 4.42
N ILE A 131 -8.26 9.91 3.89
CA ILE A 131 -7.93 9.65 2.49
C ILE A 131 -7.37 8.23 2.36
N MET A 132 -7.78 7.49 1.34
CA MET A 132 -7.18 6.19 1.05
C MET A 132 -6.07 6.34 0.02
N GLY A 133 -4.82 6.11 0.40
CA GLY A 133 -3.67 6.05 -0.51
C GLY A 133 -3.45 4.64 -1.05
N LEU A 134 -3.31 4.52 -2.37
CA LEU A 134 -2.85 3.29 -3.01
C LEU A 134 -1.34 3.34 -3.19
N VAL A 135 -0.63 2.44 -2.52
CA VAL A 135 0.84 2.39 -2.52
C VAL A 135 1.31 1.23 -3.38
N LEU A 136 2.14 1.52 -4.38
CA LEU A 136 2.79 0.51 -5.19
C LEU A 136 4.30 0.53 -4.93
N MET A 137 4.87 -0.64 -4.68
CA MET A 137 6.33 -0.82 -4.57
C MET A 137 7.02 -0.91 -5.93
N SER A 138 6.27 -0.85 -7.04
CA SER A 138 6.81 -0.85 -8.41
C SER A 138 6.18 0.26 -9.25
N THR A 139 6.77 0.50 -10.41
CA THR A 139 6.27 1.46 -11.41
C THR A 139 5.11 0.91 -12.24
N GLN A 140 4.72 -0.36 -12.05
CA GLN A 140 3.83 -1.08 -12.94
C GLN A 140 2.35 -0.85 -12.58
N MET A 141 1.72 0.11 -13.25
CA MET A 141 0.28 0.31 -13.23
C MET A 141 -0.25 0.78 -14.60
N ASN A 142 -1.38 0.23 -15.03
CA ASN A 142 -2.04 0.69 -16.24
C ASN A 142 -2.54 2.15 -16.08
N ARG A 143 -2.24 3.01 -17.06
CA ARG A 143 -2.59 4.44 -17.02
C ARG A 143 -4.09 4.69 -16.87
N ALA A 144 -4.94 3.90 -17.53
CA ALA A 144 -6.40 4.05 -17.42
C ALA A 144 -6.90 3.68 -16.03
N VAL A 145 -6.32 2.65 -15.40
CA VAL A 145 -6.63 2.30 -14.01
C VAL A 145 -6.18 3.41 -13.06
N ARG A 146 -4.98 3.97 -13.27
CA ARG A 146 -4.49 5.11 -12.48
C ARG A 146 -5.44 6.30 -12.57
N ALA A 147 -5.81 6.70 -13.78
CA ALA A 147 -6.75 7.80 -14.01
C ALA A 147 -8.10 7.54 -13.33
N ARG A 148 -8.60 6.29 -13.37
CA ARG A 148 -9.83 5.89 -12.68
C ARG A 148 -9.75 6.09 -11.17
N TYR A 149 -8.61 5.79 -10.54
CA TYR A 149 -8.41 5.98 -9.11
C TYR A 149 -8.24 7.44 -8.72
N GLU A 150 -7.48 8.21 -9.48
CA GLU A 150 -7.34 9.66 -9.25
C GLU A 150 -8.69 10.37 -9.39
N LEU A 151 -9.52 10.00 -10.39
CA LEU A 151 -10.90 10.49 -10.52
C LEU A 151 -11.81 10.09 -9.36
N ALA A 152 -11.47 9.02 -8.65
CA ALA A 152 -12.19 8.55 -7.45
C ALA A 152 -11.55 9.03 -6.14
N ASN A 153 -10.74 10.10 -6.21
CA ASN A 153 -10.08 10.73 -5.06
C ASN A 153 -9.12 9.79 -4.29
N ILE A 154 -8.49 8.84 -5.00
CA ILE A 154 -7.47 7.94 -4.43
C ILE A 154 -6.08 8.43 -4.89
N PRO A 155 -5.23 8.95 -4.00
CA PRO A 155 -3.81 9.15 -4.29
C PRO A 155 -3.16 7.83 -4.71
N VAL A 156 -2.41 7.85 -5.80
CA VAL A 156 -1.65 6.70 -6.26
C VAL A 156 -0.16 7.01 -6.15
N LEU A 157 0.53 6.26 -5.30
CA LEU A 157 1.97 6.31 -5.13
C LEU A 157 2.61 5.13 -5.89
N LEU A 158 3.56 5.43 -6.77
CA LEU A 158 4.28 4.45 -7.57
C LEU A 158 5.68 4.22 -7.01
N GLY A 159 6.23 3.02 -7.21
CA GLY A 159 7.58 2.65 -6.78
C GLY A 159 8.65 3.23 -7.70
N THR A 160 8.67 4.55 -7.84
CA THR A 160 9.63 5.30 -8.64
C THR A 160 10.75 5.87 -7.75
N SER A 161 12.01 5.65 -8.16
CA SER A 161 13.21 6.06 -7.43
C SER A 161 13.74 7.42 -7.92
N GLY A 162 14.41 8.17 -7.04
CA GLY A 162 15.07 9.45 -7.35
C GLY A 162 14.41 10.66 -6.71
N ASP A 163 14.65 11.84 -7.28
CA ASP A 163 14.09 13.13 -6.85
C ASP A 163 12.65 13.34 -7.36
N GLU A 164 11.81 12.33 -7.17
CA GLU A 164 10.40 12.40 -7.56
C GLU A 164 9.52 13.02 -6.46
N ASP A 165 8.36 13.54 -6.86
CA ASP A 165 7.38 14.17 -5.98
C ASP A 165 6.78 13.15 -5.00
N ASN A 166 6.83 13.45 -3.70
CA ASN A 166 6.22 12.67 -2.61
C ASN A 166 4.69 12.53 -2.75
N ALA A 167 4.07 13.29 -3.64
CA ALA A 167 2.67 13.18 -3.97
C ALA A 167 2.36 12.02 -4.94
N THR A 168 3.38 11.45 -5.60
CA THR A 168 3.23 10.36 -6.58
C THR A 168 4.24 9.23 -6.46
N SER A 169 5.35 9.41 -5.72
CA SER A 169 6.35 8.37 -5.48
C SER A 169 6.20 7.79 -4.08
N THR A 170 6.13 6.46 -4.00
CA THR A 170 6.18 5.71 -2.74
C THR A 170 7.48 5.99 -2.00
N PHE A 171 8.62 5.97 -2.68
CA PHE A 171 9.92 6.17 -2.03
C PHE A 171 10.10 7.60 -1.53
N ALA A 172 9.69 8.61 -2.32
CA ALA A 172 9.72 10.00 -1.86
C ALA A 172 8.73 10.26 -0.73
N PHE A 173 7.54 9.64 -0.74
CA PHE A 173 6.62 9.69 0.40
C PHE A 173 7.26 9.16 1.68
N PHE A 174 7.92 8.00 1.62
CA PHE A 174 8.60 7.45 2.80
C PHE A 174 9.72 8.36 3.29
N ARG A 175 10.58 8.84 2.39
CA ARG A 175 11.70 9.71 2.75
C ARG A 175 11.23 11.05 3.31
N ASP A 176 10.36 11.74 2.59
CA ASP A 176 10.05 13.15 2.85
C ASP A 176 8.89 13.33 3.83
N VAL A 177 7.93 12.40 3.86
CA VAL A 177 6.72 12.51 4.69
C VAL A 177 6.82 11.61 5.92
N ILE A 178 7.14 10.33 5.75
CA ILE A 178 7.31 9.41 6.90
C ILE A 178 8.62 9.71 7.64
N GLY A 179 9.70 10.06 6.91
CA GLY A 179 11.03 10.24 7.49
C GLY A 179 11.85 8.96 7.56
N TYR A 180 11.57 7.99 6.68
CA TYR A 180 12.30 6.73 6.57
C TYR A 180 12.78 6.51 5.13
N ASP A 181 14.06 6.20 4.94
CA ASP A 181 14.58 5.88 3.62
C ASP A 181 14.31 4.42 3.26
N LEU A 182 13.12 4.20 2.68
CA LEU A 182 12.72 2.88 2.20
C LEU A 182 13.57 2.41 1.01
N GLY A 183 14.11 3.34 0.20
CA GLY A 183 14.98 3.01 -0.92
C GLY A 183 16.30 2.41 -0.43
N ASP A 184 16.98 3.13 0.47
CA ASP A 184 18.21 2.67 1.12
C ASP A 184 18.02 1.34 1.85
N PHE A 185 16.87 1.13 2.51
CA PHE A 185 16.55 -0.18 3.10
C PHE A 185 16.58 -1.30 2.05
N PHE A 186 15.91 -1.12 0.90
CA PHE A 186 15.90 -2.16 -0.13
C PHE A 186 17.29 -2.36 -0.75
N GLU A 187 18.05 -1.29 -0.96
CA GLU A 187 19.40 -1.36 -1.51
C GLU A 187 20.34 -2.15 -0.60
N ARG A 188 20.40 -1.81 0.68
CA ARG A 188 21.27 -2.47 1.67
C ARG A 188 20.95 -3.95 1.88
N ASN A 189 19.69 -4.35 1.67
CA ASN A 189 19.25 -5.72 1.87
C ASN A 189 19.11 -6.51 0.56
N SER A 190 19.36 -5.88 -0.60
CA SER A 190 19.05 -6.43 -1.92
C SER A 190 19.73 -7.77 -2.20
N ASP A 191 21.00 -7.90 -1.85
CA ASP A 191 21.76 -9.14 -2.03
C ASP A 191 21.19 -10.29 -1.21
N SER A 192 20.85 -10.04 0.06
CA SER A 192 20.24 -11.06 0.93
C SER A 192 18.85 -11.46 0.44
N MET A 193 18.00 -10.50 0.10
CA MET A 193 16.66 -10.77 -0.44
C MET A 193 16.72 -11.54 -1.76
N ARG A 194 17.67 -11.18 -2.63
CA ARG A 194 17.90 -11.88 -3.89
C ARG A 194 18.34 -13.32 -3.64
N ALA A 195 19.30 -13.55 -2.75
CA ALA A 195 19.79 -14.88 -2.43
C ALA A 195 18.66 -15.80 -1.95
N GLU A 196 17.84 -15.32 -1.01
CA GLU A 196 16.68 -16.06 -0.50
C GLU A 196 15.66 -16.38 -1.59
N VAL A 197 15.31 -15.41 -2.44
CA VAL A 197 14.37 -15.63 -3.54
C VAL A 197 14.91 -16.63 -4.56
N ILE A 198 16.21 -16.56 -4.89
CA ILE A 198 16.85 -17.52 -5.80
C ILE A 198 16.83 -18.91 -5.20
N GLN A 199 17.19 -19.07 -3.93
CA GLN A 199 17.16 -20.37 -3.25
C GLN A 199 15.76 -21.00 -3.29
N ILE A 200 14.73 -20.22 -2.95
CA ILE A 200 13.33 -20.70 -3.00
C ILE A 200 12.94 -21.11 -4.43
N LEU A 201 13.35 -20.34 -5.44
CA LEU A 201 13.09 -20.67 -6.84
C LEU A 201 13.80 -21.96 -7.26
N GLU A 202 15.06 -22.15 -6.88
CA GLU A 202 15.84 -23.35 -7.18
C GLU A 202 15.21 -24.59 -6.53
N GLU A 203 14.80 -24.51 -5.27
CA GLU A 203 14.11 -25.60 -4.56
C GLU A 203 12.77 -25.95 -5.23
N LEU A 204 12.00 -24.96 -5.68
CA LEU A 204 10.72 -25.18 -6.35
C LEU A 204 10.85 -25.77 -7.75
N LEU A 205 11.94 -25.45 -8.47
CA LEU A 205 12.17 -25.88 -9.85
C LEU A 205 12.96 -27.19 -9.96
N SER A 206 13.75 -27.54 -8.93
CA SER A 206 14.53 -28.79 -8.89
C SER A 206 13.74 -30.00 -8.36
N ALA A 207 12.56 -29.77 -7.76
CA ALA A 207 11.67 -30.79 -7.22
C ALA A 207 10.62 -31.33 -8.21
#